data_AF-A0A7S0WB93-F1
#
_entry.id   AF-A0A7S0WB93-F1
#
_cell.length_a   1.000
_cell.length_b   1.000
_cell.length_c   1.000
_cell.angle_alpha   90.00
_cell.angle_beta   90.00
_cell.angle_gamma   90.00
#
_symmetry.space_group_name_H-M   'P 1'
#
loop_
_entity.id
_entity.type
_entity.pdbx_description
1 polymer ?
#
loop_
_entity_poly.entity_id
_entity_poly.type
_entity_poly.pdbx_seq_one_letter_code
_entity_poly.pdbx_strand_id
1 'polypeptide(L)'
;QKDLASLLSLLDDDSRPIDAVASLFHRTFAKSEHFRLATALCMLIEERALSLPQRFFGLFILFDLFKSEAPATNPFLPVFLDEMGKDLEPCMRHFLHHLLCYPPKDLAKSSPAELISGYDAKGAPPTPDLEQMRR
;
A
#
# COMPACT_ATOMS: atom_id res chain seq x y z
N GLN A 1 21.24 3.40 7.80
CA GLN A 1 20.58 2.32 8.59
C GLN A 1 19.48 2.84 9.52
N LYS A 2 19.55 4.06 10.07
CA LYS A 2 18.51 4.62 10.96
C LYS A 2 17.12 4.72 10.31
N ASP A 3 17.08 5.11 9.03
CA ASP A 3 15.81 5.43 8.34
C ASP A 3 14.95 4.18 8.07
N LEU A 4 15.57 3.05 7.71
CA LEU A 4 14.87 1.79 7.49
C LEU A 4 14.30 1.21 8.80
N ALA A 5 15.07 1.29 9.90
CA ALA A 5 14.58 0.84 11.20
C ALA A 5 13.40 1.71 11.69
N SER A 6 13.46 3.03 11.49
CA SER A 6 12.34 3.93 11.77
C SER A 6 11.12 3.64 10.89
N LEU A 7 11.33 3.31 9.61
CA LEU A 7 10.26 2.92 8.71
C LEU A 7 9.58 1.63 9.19
N LEU A 8 10.35 0.58 9.47
CA LEU A 8 9.79 -0.69 9.95
C LEU A 8 9.05 -0.53 11.27
N SER A 9 9.61 0.26 12.21
CA SER A 9 8.95 0.56 13.48
C SER A 9 7.61 1.29 13.30
N LEU A 10 7.44 2.06 12.22
CA LEU A 10 6.20 2.77 11.92
C LEU A 10 5.10 1.82 11.39
N LEU A 11 5.48 0.69 10.78
CA LEU A 11 4.56 -0.30 10.24
C LEU A 11 4.14 -1.37 11.26
N ASP A 12 4.75 -1.40 12.44
CA ASP A 12 4.66 -2.51 13.40
C ASP A 12 3.34 -2.54 14.19
N ASP A 13 2.69 -1.39 14.36
CA ASP A 13 1.42 -1.25 15.10
C ASP A 13 0.21 -1.36 14.15
N ASP A 14 -0.28 -2.58 13.97
CA ASP A 14 -1.40 -2.92 13.08
C ASP A 14 -2.78 -2.51 13.60
N SER A 15 -2.86 -1.93 14.80
CA SER A 15 -4.09 -1.37 15.35
C SER A 15 -4.40 0.04 14.82
N ARG A 16 -3.41 0.69 14.19
CA ARG A 16 -3.56 2.06 13.70
C ARG A 16 -4.37 2.12 12.41
N PRO A 17 -5.19 3.16 12.24
CA PRO A 17 -5.73 3.52 10.94
C PRO A 17 -4.61 3.72 9.92
N ILE A 18 -4.86 3.27 8.69
CA ILE A 18 -3.90 3.35 7.58
C ILE A 18 -3.49 4.79 7.28
N ASP A 19 -4.42 5.75 7.29
CA ASP A 19 -4.14 7.18 7.06
C ASP A 19 -3.29 7.81 8.17
N ALA A 20 -3.45 7.35 9.41
CA ALA A 20 -2.65 7.80 10.54
C ALA A 20 -1.18 7.40 10.36
N VAL A 21 -0.94 6.19 9.84
CA VAL A 21 0.42 5.69 9.55
C VAL A 21 1.06 6.45 8.39
N ALA A 22 0.33 6.72 7.30
CA ALA A 22 0.81 7.57 6.22
C ALA A 22 1.10 9.01 6.69
N SER A 23 0.21 9.59 7.50
CA SER A 23 0.41 10.92 8.09
C SER A 23 1.66 10.96 8.98
N LEU A 24 1.92 9.88 9.74
CA LEU A 24 3.11 9.75 10.56
C LEU A 24 4.37 9.63 9.70
N PHE A 25 4.30 8.92 8.57
CA PHE A 25 5.40 8.81 7.61
C PHE A 25 5.81 10.19 7.09
N HIS A 26 4.86 11.01 6.63
CA HIS A 26 5.12 12.37 6.15
C HIS A 26 5.74 13.29 7.21
N ARG A 27 5.38 13.10 8.48
CA ARG A 27 5.93 13.89 9.61
C ARG A 27 7.30 13.40 10.05
N THR A 28 7.57 12.10 9.93
CA THR A 28 8.79 11.46 10.43
C THR A 28 9.94 11.65 9.45
N PHE A 29 9.67 11.58 8.15
CA PHE A 29 10.69 11.63 7.10
C PHE A 29 10.61 12.92 6.29
N ALA A 30 11.77 13.50 5.96
CA ALA A 30 11.80 14.69 5.14
C ALA A 30 11.34 14.37 3.71
N LYS A 31 10.73 15.35 3.03
CA LYS A 31 10.23 15.19 1.65
C LYS A 31 11.31 14.73 0.67
N SER A 32 12.57 15.14 0.87
CA SER A 32 13.73 14.71 0.09
C SER A 32 14.04 13.22 0.21
N GLU A 33 13.55 12.55 1.25
CA GLU A 33 13.78 11.12 1.51
C GLU A 33 12.65 10.23 1.03
N HIS A 34 11.46 10.80 0.78
CA HIS A 34 10.25 10.05 0.46
C HIS A 34 10.44 9.11 -0.72
N PHE A 35 11.08 9.58 -1.81
CA PHE A 35 11.31 8.75 -2.98
C PHE A 35 12.23 7.54 -2.68
N ARG A 36 13.31 7.77 -1.93
CA ARG A 36 14.26 6.72 -1.52
C ARG A 36 13.59 5.69 -0.62
N LEU A 37 12.77 6.14 0.32
CA LEU A 37 12.03 5.27 1.24
C LEU A 37 10.89 4.52 0.55
N ALA A 38 10.20 5.15 -0.39
CA ALA A 38 9.21 4.50 -1.25
C ALA A 38 9.86 3.38 -2.08
N THR A 39 11.03 3.65 -2.67
CA THR A 39 11.80 2.61 -3.38
C THR A 39 12.16 1.43 -2.48
N ALA A 40 12.60 1.71 -1.25
CA ALA A 40 12.86 0.66 -0.26
C ALA A 40 11.59 -0.13 0.10
N LEU A 41 10.44 0.55 0.28
CA LEU A 41 9.15 -0.11 0.51
C LEU A 41 8.78 -1.05 -0.64
N CYS A 42 8.98 -0.64 -1.89
CA CYS A 42 8.74 -1.49 -3.06
C CYS A 42 9.55 -2.78 -3.00
N MET A 43 10.85 -2.68 -2.73
CA MET A 43 11.72 -3.86 -2.58
C MET A 43 11.21 -4.78 -1.46
N LEU A 44 10.84 -4.24 -0.30
CA LEU A 44 10.33 -5.04 0.81
C LEU A 44 8.99 -5.74 0.49
N ILE A 45 8.13 -5.11 -0.30
CA ILE A 45 6.86 -5.69 -0.77
C ILE A 45 7.13 -6.81 -1.78
N GLU A 46 7.98 -6.55 -2.76
CA GLU A 46 8.34 -7.49 -3.83
C GLU A 46 9.03 -8.74 -3.28
N GLU A 47 9.96 -8.57 -2.33
CA GLU A 47 10.68 -9.67 -1.66
C GLU A 47 9.84 -10.38 -0.58
N ARG A 48 8.58 -9.98 -0.37
CA ARG A 48 7.69 -10.52 0.67
C ARG A 48 8.27 -10.40 2.09
N ALA A 49 9.15 -9.43 2.31
CA ALA A 49 9.83 -9.19 3.58
C ALA A 49 8.91 -8.54 4.65
N LEU A 50 7.79 -7.95 4.21
CA LEU A 50 6.76 -7.40 5.11
C LEU A 50 5.71 -8.46 5.47
N SER A 51 5.25 -8.42 6.72
CA SER A 51 4.07 -9.16 7.19
C SER A 51 2.80 -8.67 6.49
N LEU A 52 1.73 -9.46 6.54
CA LEU A 52 0.46 -9.11 5.88
C LEU A 52 -0.06 -7.72 6.31
N PRO A 53 -0.18 -7.38 7.61
CA PRO A 53 -0.58 -6.03 8.04
C PRO A 53 0.36 -4.92 7.55
N GLN A 54 1.68 -5.16 7.59
CA GLN A 54 2.69 -4.20 7.14
C GLN A 54 2.57 -3.89 5.63
N ARG A 55 2.15 -4.87 4.82
CA ARG A 55 1.90 -4.66 3.38
C ARG A 55 0.75 -3.68 3.12
N PHE A 56 -0.31 -3.69 3.93
CA PHE A 56 -1.40 -2.70 3.82
C PHE A 56 -0.87 -1.28 4.00
N PHE A 57 -0.07 -1.06 5.04
CA PHE A 57 0.56 0.23 5.28
C PHE A 57 1.54 0.62 4.17
N GLY A 58 2.42 -0.29 3.75
CA GLY A 58 3.41 -0.04 2.70
C GLY A 58 2.75 0.36 1.38
N LEU A 59 1.76 -0.41 0.92
CA LEU A 59 1.02 -0.11 -0.31
C LEU A 59 0.26 1.21 -0.23
N PHE A 60 -0.36 1.50 0.92
CA PHE A 60 -1.05 2.77 1.09
C PHE A 60 -0.11 3.96 1.13
N ILE A 61 1.07 3.85 1.76
CA ILE A 61 2.09 4.92 1.75
C ILE A 61 2.53 5.21 0.31
N LEU A 62 2.81 4.17 -0.48
CA LEU A 62 3.14 4.34 -1.90
C LEU A 62 2.00 5.01 -2.67
N PHE A 63 0.76 4.61 -2.41
CA PHE A 63 -0.41 5.23 -3.03
C PHE A 63 -0.53 6.70 -2.62
N ASP A 64 -0.44 7.01 -1.34
CA ASP A 64 -0.62 8.36 -0.81
C ASP A 64 0.45 9.34 -1.33
N LEU A 65 1.69 8.88 -1.48
CA LEU A 65 2.79 9.69 -2.01
C LEU A 65 2.60 10.04 -3.49
N PHE A 66 1.96 9.17 -4.27
CA PHE A 66 1.94 9.27 -5.74
C PHE A 66 0.54 9.30 -6.37
N LYS A 67 -0.54 9.34 -5.58
CA LYS A 67 -1.93 9.42 -6.05
C LYS A 67 -2.24 10.68 -6.88
N SER A 68 -1.43 11.73 -6.75
CA SER A 68 -1.57 12.98 -7.49
C SER A 68 -0.81 12.96 -8.82
N GLU A 69 0.04 11.96 -9.07
CA GLU A 69 0.78 11.81 -10.31
C GLU A 69 -0.08 11.16 -11.38
N ALA A 70 0.14 11.54 -12.65
CA ALA A 70 -0.49 10.87 -13.76
C ALA A 70 0.02 9.42 -13.85
N PRO A 71 -0.79 8.45 -14.32
CA PRO A 71 -0.34 7.06 -14.48
C PRO A 71 0.98 6.93 -15.25
N ALA A 72 1.16 7.71 -16.32
CA ALA A 72 2.36 7.72 -17.16
C ALA A 72 3.62 8.25 -16.46
N THR A 73 3.49 9.01 -15.37
CA THR A 73 4.61 9.58 -14.61
C THR A 73 4.78 8.96 -13.24
N ASN A 74 3.87 8.09 -12.81
CA ASN A 74 3.90 7.46 -11.50
C ASN A 74 4.92 6.29 -11.49
N PRO A 75 6.08 6.43 -10.82
CA PRO A 75 7.13 5.42 -10.85
C PRO A 75 6.77 4.16 -10.03
N PHE A 76 5.71 4.22 -9.21
CA PHE A 76 5.30 3.15 -8.32
C PHE A 76 4.05 2.41 -8.80
N LEU A 77 3.33 2.94 -9.80
CA LEU A 77 2.17 2.26 -10.39
C LEU A 77 2.48 0.83 -10.85
N PRO A 78 3.63 0.53 -11.51
CA PRO A 78 3.98 -0.84 -11.88
C PRO A 78 3.98 -1.82 -10.70
N VAL A 79 4.41 -1.38 -9.52
CA VAL A 79 4.45 -2.23 -8.32
C VAL A 79 3.04 -2.69 -7.93
N PHE A 80 2.03 -1.81 -7.99
CA PHE A 80 0.66 -2.19 -7.69
C PHE A 80 0.10 -3.20 -8.70
N LEU A 81 0.40 -3.01 -9.98
CA LEU A 81 -0.09 -3.86 -11.06
C LEU A 81 0.59 -5.24 -11.02
N ASP A 82 1.89 -5.26 -10.77
CA ASP A 82 2.66 -6.49 -10.65
C ASP A 82 2.26 -7.28 -9.41
N GLU A 83 1.98 -6.60 -8.29
CA GLU A 83 1.37 -7.24 -7.11
C GLU A 83 0.00 -7.84 -7.44
N MET A 84 -0.85 -7.13 -8.19
CA MET A 84 -2.17 -7.63 -8.56
C MET A 84 -2.14 -8.86 -9.47
N GLY A 85 -1.08 -9.00 -10.27
CA GLY A 85 -0.82 -10.18 -11.12
C GLY A 85 -0.30 -11.40 -10.35
N LYS A 86 0.12 -11.24 -9.09
CA LYS A 86 0.61 -12.34 -8.24
C LYS A 86 -0.56 -13.06 -7.56
N ASP A 87 -0.26 -14.26 -7.05
CA ASP A 87 -1.16 -14.93 -6.13
C ASP A 87 -1.11 -14.22 -4.76
N LEU A 88 -2.16 -13.47 -4.47
CA LEU A 88 -2.33 -12.65 -3.28
C LEU A 88 -3.45 -13.18 -2.41
N GLU A 89 -3.32 -12.95 -1.11
CA GLU A 89 -4.38 -13.14 -0.14
C GLU A 89 -5.65 -12.38 -0.59
N PRO A 90 -6.86 -12.95 -0.43
CA PRO A 90 -8.11 -12.32 -0.87
C PRO A 90 -8.32 -10.90 -0.32
N CYS A 91 -7.91 -10.67 0.93
CA CYS A 91 -7.97 -9.37 1.57
C CYS A 91 -7.04 -8.34 0.92
N MET A 92 -5.83 -8.76 0.53
CA MET A 92 -4.87 -7.90 -0.15
C MET A 92 -5.33 -7.56 -1.57
N ARG A 93 -5.89 -8.54 -2.29
CA ARG A 93 -6.47 -8.31 -3.63
C ARG A 93 -7.62 -7.30 -3.58
N HIS A 94 -8.51 -7.40 -2.59
CA HIS A 94 -9.55 -6.39 -2.36
C HIS A 94 -9.00 -5.01 -2.10
N PHE A 95 -8.00 -4.94 -1.23
CA PHE A 95 -7.40 -3.68 -0.86
C PHE A 95 -6.80 -2.97 -2.07
N LEU A 96 -5.98 -3.67 -2.86
CA LEU A 96 -5.39 -3.14 -4.08
C LEU A 96 -6.46 -2.74 -5.11
N HIS A 97 -7.49 -3.56 -5.32
CA HIS A 97 -8.59 -3.22 -6.23
C HIS A 97 -9.28 -1.92 -5.79
N HIS A 98 -9.54 -1.74 -4.49
CA HIS A 98 -10.07 -0.48 -3.98
C HIS A 98 -9.11 0.68 -4.17
N LEU A 99 -7.82 0.54 -3.86
CA LEU A 99 -6.85 1.62 -4.03
C LEU A 99 -6.77 2.11 -5.47
N LEU A 100 -6.77 1.19 -6.43
CA LEU A 100 -6.54 1.51 -7.84
C LEU A 100 -7.81 1.93 -8.59
N CYS A 101 -8.95 1.30 -8.32
CA CYS A 101 -10.16 1.50 -9.13
C CYS A 101 -11.17 2.42 -8.44
N TYR A 102 -11.38 2.24 -7.13
CA TYR A 102 -12.43 2.97 -6.41
C TYR A 102 -12.08 3.10 -4.93
N PRO A 103 -11.20 4.05 -4.54
CA PRO A 103 -10.77 4.18 -3.16
C PRO A 103 -11.95 4.74 -2.33
N PRO A 104 -12.53 3.94 -1.41
CA PRO A 104 -13.57 4.43 -0.51
C PRO A 104 -13.01 5.55 0.37
N LYS A 105 -13.81 6.59 0.61
CA LYS A 105 -13.40 7.75 1.43
C LYS A 105 -12.95 7.36 2.85
N ASP A 106 -13.48 6.26 3.37
CA ASP A 106 -13.22 5.79 4.73
C ASP A 106 -12.28 4.57 4.77
N LEU A 107 -11.79 4.08 3.62
CA LEU A 107 -10.89 2.91 3.57
C LEU A 107 -9.67 3.10 4.45
N ALA A 108 -9.08 4.29 4.39
CA ALA A 108 -7.86 4.60 5.10
C ALA A 108 -8.08 4.81 6.61
N LYS A 109 -9.33 4.96 7.07
CA LYS A 109 -9.67 5.10 8.50
C LYS A 109 -9.72 3.77 9.23
N SER A 110 -9.75 2.66 8.50
CA SER A 110 -9.68 1.32 9.06
C SER A 110 -8.23 0.91 9.31
N SER A 111 -8.04 0.08 10.32
CA SER A 111 -6.79 -0.64 10.58
C SER A 111 -6.64 -1.86 9.66
N PRO A 112 -5.41 -2.35 9.41
CA PRO A 112 -5.20 -3.61 8.70
C PRO A 112 -5.98 -4.78 9.31
N ALA A 113 -6.06 -4.87 10.65
CA ALA A 113 -6.80 -5.93 11.33
C ALA A 113 -8.29 -5.93 10.98
N GLU A 114 -8.93 -4.75 10.96
CA GLU A 114 -10.34 -4.59 10.56
C GLU A 114 -10.55 -4.93 9.08
N LEU A 115 -9.63 -4.51 8.20
CA LEU A 115 -9.71 -4.77 6.77
C LEU A 115 -9.57 -6.25 6.43
N ILE A 116 -8.62 -6.94 7.07
CA ILE A 116 -8.42 -8.38 6.90
C ILE A 116 -9.72 -9.11 7.29
N SER A 117 -10.25 -8.84 8.48
CA SER A 117 -11.51 -9.44 8.94
C SER A 117 -12.71 -9.10 8.03
N GLY A 118 -12.76 -7.86 7.51
CA GLY A 118 -13.87 -7.39 6.68
C GLY A 118 -13.86 -7.94 5.24
N TYR A 119 -12.68 -8.18 4.67
CA TYR A 119 -12.54 -8.69 3.30
C TYR A 119 -12.65 -10.21 3.21
N ASP A 120 -12.20 -10.94 4.24
CA ASP A 120 -12.38 -12.40 4.28
C ASP A 120 -13.86 -12.79 4.26
N ALA A 121 -14.74 -11.93 4.80
CA ALA A 121 -16.18 -12.11 4.75
C ALA A 121 -16.80 -11.87 3.35
N LYS A 122 -16.10 -11.20 2.42
CA LYS A 122 -16.67 -10.72 1.15
C LYS A 122 -16.26 -11.52 -0.09
N GLY A 123 -15.23 -12.37 0.00
CA GLY A 123 -14.74 -13.20 -1.11
C GLY A 123 -14.06 -12.39 -2.23
N ALA A 124 -13.00 -12.91 -2.86
CA ALA A 124 -12.11 -12.10 -3.72
C ALA A 124 -12.84 -11.36 -4.88
N PRO A 125 -12.49 -10.09 -5.15
CA PRO A 125 -13.09 -9.33 -6.25
C PRO A 125 -12.55 -9.82 -7.60
N PRO A 126 -13.27 -9.58 -8.70
CA PRO A 126 -12.75 -9.82 -10.03
C PRO A 126 -11.48 -8.99 -10.27
N THR A 127 -10.48 -9.61 -10.90
CA THR A 127 -9.24 -8.92 -11.28
C THR A 127 -9.56 -7.90 -12.38
N PRO A 128 -9.20 -6.62 -12.23
CA PRO A 128 -9.41 -5.59 -13.24
C PRO A 128 -8.45 -5.80 -14.43
N ASP A 129 -8.74 -5.14 -15.56
CA ASP A 129 -7.89 -5.20 -16.75
C ASP A 129 -6.59 -4.40 -16.53
N LEU A 130 -5.53 -5.11 -16.15
CA LEU A 130 -4.22 -4.53 -15.83
C LEU A 130 -3.59 -3.83 -17.04
N GLU A 131 -3.85 -4.29 -18.27
CA GLU A 131 -3.29 -3.71 -19.49
C GLU A 131 -3.92 -2.36 -19.81
N GLN A 132 -5.21 -2.20 -19.50
CA GLN A 132 -5.88 -0.90 -19.59
C GLN A 132 -5.28 0.10 -18.61
N MET A 133 -4.92 -0.33 -17.40
CA MET A 133 -4.41 0.53 -16.35
C MET A 133 -2.96 1.02 -16.57
N ARG A 134 -2.22 0.36 -17.48
CA ARG A 134 -0.86 0.75 -17.87
C ARG A 134 -0.83 1.87 -18.93
N ARG A 135 -1.96 2.17 -19.58
CA ARG A 135 -2.04 3.08 -20.73
C ARG A 135 -2.30 4.53 -20.36
#